data_AF-K1RKD0-F1
#
_entry.id   AF-K1RKD0-F1
#
_cell.length_a   1.000
_cell.length_b   1.000
_cell.length_c   1.000
_cell.angle_alpha   90.00
_cell.angle_beta   90.00
_cell.angle_gamma   90.00
#
_symmetry.space_group_name_H-M   'P 1'
#
loop_
_entity.id
_entity.type
_entity.pdbx_description
1 polymer ?
#
loop_
_entity_poly.entity_id
_entity_poly.type
_entity_poly.pdbx_seq_one_letter_code
_entity_poly.pdbx_strand_id
1 'polypeptide(L)'
;MNLKTWLKDKDSTPGSWESEEIVNCINMSRKVMFIVSESFLDIGWSSFAVQMAITHAFHNHRQGSIVVIIKDELPLDKLPNEIKNIWWCIEHCRWPEDETNDEIILSKLCNVLKISNIIE
;
A
#
# COMPACT_ATOMS: atom_id res chain seq x y z
N MET A 1 -12.99 1.52 -15.86
CA MET A 1 -12.15 0.53 -15.15
C MET A 1 -12.86 0.15 -13.86
N ASN A 2 -12.93 -1.13 -13.50
CA ASN A 2 -13.67 -1.57 -12.29
C ASN A 2 -12.68 -2.07 -11.22
N LEU A 3 -11.94 -1.13 -10.61
CA LEU A 3 -11.16 -1.40 -9.41
C LEU A 3 -12.10 -1.32 -8.21
N LYS A 4 -12.09 -2.37 -7.37
CA LYS A 4 -12.70 -2.32 -6.05
C LYS A 4 -11.61 -1.99 -5.04
N THR A 5 -11.80 -0.89 -4.33
CA THR A 5 -10.92 -0.48 -3.23
C THR A 5 -11.66 -0.58 -1.91
N TRP A 6 -10.92 -0.71 -0.82
CA TRP A 6 -11.44 -0.54 0.53
C TRP A 6 -10.63 0.56 1.21
N LEU A 7 -11.32 1.56 1.74
CA LEU A 7 -10.75 2.64 2.52
C LEU A 7 -11.51 2.73 3.83
N LYS A 8 -10.80 2.72 4.97
CA LYS A 8 -11.40 2.73 6.30
C LYS A 8 -12.47 3.82 6.44
N ASP A 9 -12.15 5.06 6.06
CA ASP A 9 -13.05 6.20 6.23
C ASP A 9 -14.30 6.17 5.33
N LYS A 10 -14.32 5.29 4.32
CA LYS A 10 -15.39 5.21 3.32
C LYS A 10 -16.22 3.93 3.41
N ASP A 11 -15.55 2.81 3.62
CA ASP A 11 -16.10 1.47 3.42
C ASP A 11 -16.23 0.68 4.75
N SER A 12 -15.84 1.27 5.88
CA SER A 12 -16.04 0.66 7.20
C SER A 12 -17.51 0.64 7.60
N THR A 13 -17.94 -0.44 8.25
CA THR A 13 -19.33 -0.64 8.68
C THR A 13 -19.49 -0.23 10.14
N PRO A 14 -20.37 0.72 10.48
CA PRO A 14 -20.60 1.08 11.88
C PRO A 14 -21.02 -0.12 12.74
N GLY A 15 -20.38 -0.28 13.90
CA GLY A 15 -20.66 -1.36 14.85
C GLY A 15 -19.92 -2.67 14.57
N SER A 16 -19.10 -2.75 13.52
CA SER A 16 -18.17 -3.86 13.32
C SER A 16 -16.88 -3.66 14.12
N TRP A 17 -16.10 -4.73 14.27
CA TRP A 17 -14.76 -4.66 14.84
C TRP A 17 -13.76 -4.20 13.79
N GLU A 18 -13.17 -3.03 13.99
CA GLU A 18 -12.20 -2.45 13.05
C GLU A 18 -11.05 -3.42 12.71
N SER A 19 -10.56 -4.15 13.71
CA SER A 19 -9.48 -5.13 13.50
C SER A 19 -9.90 -6.26 12.57
N GLU A 20 -11.14 -6.76 12.69
CA GLU A 20 -11.68 -7.80 11.81
C GLU A 20 -11.88 -7.27 10.39
N GLU A 21 -12.39 -6.04 10.24
CA GLU A 21 -12.53 -5.42 8.92
C GLU A 21 -11.18 -5.26 8.21
N ILE A 22 -10.16 -4.77 8.92
CA ILE A 22 -8.81 -4.60 8.38
C ILE A 22 -8.25 -5.96 7.92
N VAL A 23 -8.32 -6.99 8.77
CA VAL A 23 -7.83 -8.34 8.43
C VAL A 23 -8.57 -8.89 7.21
N ASN A 24 -9.90 -8.78 7.18
CA ASN A 24 -10.71 -9.23 6.07
C ASN A 24 -10.38 -8.50 4.76
N CYS A 25 -10.17 -7.18 4.83
CA CYS A 25 -9.85 -6.39 3.65
C CYS A 25 -8.45 -6.70 3.12
N ILE A 26 -7.46 -6.92 3.99
CA ILE A 26 -6.12 -7.38 3.59
C ILE A 26 -6.22 -8.74 2.89
N ASN A 27 -6.96 -9.69 3.47
CA ASN A 27 -7.14 -11.03 2.91
C ASN A 27 -7.83 -11.02 1.54
N MET A 28 -8.86 -10.18 1.37
CA MET A 28 -9.63 -10.10 0.13
C MET A 28 -8.97 -9.21 -0.94
N SER A 29 -7.95 -8.44 -0.59
CA SER A 29 -7.27 -7.52 -1.52
C SER A 29 -6.11 -8.21 -2.24
N ARG A 30 -6.05 -8.02 -3.56
CA ARG A 30 -4.92 -8.51 -4.36
C ARG A 30 -3.62 -7.76 -4.08
N LYS A 31 -3.75 -6.46 -3.82
CA LYS A 31 -2.65 -5.53 -3.53
C LYS A 31 -2.99 -4.71 -2.29
N VAL A 32 -2.00 -4.36 -1.50
CA VAL A 32 -2.12 -3.39 -0.39
C VAL A 32 -1.21 -2.22 -0.71
N MET A 33 -1.77 -1.01 -0.72
CA MET A 33 -1.05 0.20 -1.14
C MET A 33 -0.82 1.13 0.04
N PHE A 34 0.44 1.52 0.25
CA PHE A 34 0.83 2.54 1.22
C PHE A 34 1.14 3.85 0.50
N ILE A 35 0.58 4.95 0.97
CA ILE A 35 0.94 6.30 0.56
C ILE A 35 1.82 6.88 1.67
N VAL A 36 3.12 6.93 1.42
CA VAL A 36 4.16 7.26 2.39
C VAL A 36 4.58 8.71 2.21
N SER A 37 4.18 9.55 3.16
CA SER A 37 4.68 10.89 3.42
C SER A 37 5.45 10.92 4.73
N GLU A 38 6.10 12.04 5.05
CA GLU A 38 6.73 12.23 6.36
C GLU A 38 5.71 12.08 7.50
N SER A 39 4.54 12.71 7.38
CA SER A 39 3.45 12.57 8.38
C SER A 39 2.94 11.14 8.52
N PHE A 40 2.92 10.35 7.45
CA PHE A 40 2.51 8.94 7.53
C PHE A 40 3.53 8.11 8.30
N LEU A 41 4.82 8.39 8.17
CA LEU A 41 5.86 7.70 8.93
C LEU A 41 5.76 7.95 10.44
N ASP A 42 5.40 9.18 10.84
CA ASP A 42 5.34 9.58 12.24
C ASP A 42 4.19 8.91 13.01
N ILE A 43 2.99 8.81 12.40
CA ILE A 43 1.77 8.36 13.10
C ILE A 43 1.06 7.18 12.44
N GLY A 44 1.23 6.98 11.13
CA GLY A 44 0.53 5.95 10.37
C GLY A 44 1.26 4.60 10.36
N TRP A 45 2.59 4.63 10.33
CA TRP A 45 3.42 3.42 10.15
C TRP A 45 3.25 2.38 11.26
N SER A 46 3.14 2.83 12.51
CA SER A 46 2.94 1.95 13.67
C SER A 46 1.50 1.49 13.86
N SER A 47 0.57 1.87 12.97
CA SER A 47 -0.83 1.50 13.08
C SER A 47 -1.05 -0.01 12.91
N PHE A 48 -2.11 -0.54 13.55
CA PHE A 48 -2.50 -1.94 13.41
C PHE A 48 -2.67 -2.36 11.94
N ALA A 49 -3.27 -1.51 11.11
CA ALA A 49 -3.48 -1.79 9.68
C ALA A 49 -2.16 -2.03 8.94
N VAL A 50 -1.16 -1.18 9.15
CA VAL A 50 0.15 -1.29 8.49
C VAL A 50 0.89 -2.52 9.00
N GLN A 51 0.96 -2.68 10.32
CA GLN A 51 1.66 -3.82 10.93
C GLN A 51 1.03 -5.16 10.51
N MET A 52 -0.30 -5.23 10.43
CA MET A 52 -1.02 -6.41 9.96
C MET A 52 -0.76 -6.68 8.47
N ALA A 53 -0.79 -5.66 7.62
CA ALA A 53 -0.53 -5.82 6.19
C ALA A 53 0.90 -6.33 5.92
N ILE A 54 1.90 -5.79 6.63
CA ILE A 54 3.28 -6.23 6.56
C ILE A 54 3.40 -7.68 7.03
N THR A 55 2.88 -7.98 8.23
CA THR A 55 2.88 -9.32 8.82
C THR A 55 2.24 -10.35 7.88
N HIS A 56 1.06 -10.04 7.35
CA HIS A 56 0.35 -10.89 6.39
C HIS A 56 1.15 -11.11 5.11
N ALA A 57 1.78 -10.06 4.56
CA ALA A 57 2.61 -10.18 3.36
C ALA A 57 3.84 -11.07 3.58
N PHE A 58 4.51 -10.95 4.72
CA PHE A 58 5.66 -11.79 5.06
C PHE A 58 5.28 -13.24 5.33
N HIS A 59 4.25 -13.49 6.13
CA HIS A 59 3.81 -14.85 6.48
C HIS A 59 3.32 -15.65 5.27
N ASN A 60 2.71 -15.00 4.29
CA ASN A 60 2.16 -15.66 3.12
C ASN A 60 3.08 -15.60 1.89
N HIS A 61 4.32 -15.12 2.03
CA HIS A 61 5.23 -14.89 0.89
C HIS A 61 4.60 -14.02 -0.23
N ARG A 62 3.84 -12.98 0.17
CA ARG A 62 3.12 -12.05 -0.72
C ARG A 62 3.73 -10.65 -0.70
N GLN A 63 5.03 -10.51 -0.52
CA GLN A 63 5.71 -9.20 -0.47
C GLN A 63 5.40 -8.36 -1.72
N GLY A 64 5.42 -8.96 -2.93
CA GLY A 64 5.05 -8.27 -4.17
C GLY A 64 3.58 -7.85 -4.31
N SER A 65 2.73 -8.14 -3.30
CA SER A 65 1.39 -7.53 -3.20
C SER A 65 1.41 -6.13 -2.59
N ILE A 66 2.51 -5.74 -1.95
CA ILE A 66 2.68 -4.39 -1.41
C ILE A 66 3.04 -3.43 -2.54
N VAL A 67 2.36 -2.28 -2.55
CA VAL A 67 2.61 -1.16 -3.45
C VAL A 67 2.93 0.07 -2.61
N VAL A 68 4.01 0.79 -2.91
CA VAL A 68 4.42 1.98 -2.16
C VAL A 68 4.42 3.22 -3.06
N ILE A 69 3.63 4.22 -2.68
CA ILE A 69 3.67 5.56 -3.26
C ILE A 69 4.44 6.46 -2.30
N ILE A 70 5.49 7.11 -2.76
CA ILE A 70 6.29 8.05 -1.97
C ILE A 70 5.89 9.47 -2.33
N LYS A 71 5.63 10.31 -1.32
CA LYS A 71 5.21 11.71 -1.45
C LYS A 71 6.27 12.68 -0.90
N ASP A 72 6.14 13.96 -1.20
CA ASP A 72 6.84 15.09 -0.55
C ASP A 72 8.39 14.99 -0.57
N GLU A 73 8.97 14.60 -1.71
CA GLU A 73 10.40 14.31 -1.89
C GLU A 73 11.05 13.42 -0.80
N LEU A 74 10.26 12.54 -0.16
CA LEU A 74 10.73 11.76 0.98
C LEU A 74 12.01 10.95 0.63
N PRO A 75 13.10 11.15 1.39
CA PRO A 75 14.34 10.41 1.20
C PRO A 75 14.18 8.91 1.49
N LEU A 76 14.82 8.05 0.68
CA LEU A 76 14.69 6.59 0.82
C LEU A 76 15.30 6.05 2.12
N ASP A 77 16.27 6.77 2.68
CA ASP A 77 16.88 6.47 3.99
C ASP A 77 15.91 6.69 5.15
N LYS A 78 14.88 7.53 5.00
CA LYS A 78 13.80 7.66 5.98
C LYS A 78 12.79 6.51 5.92
N LEU A 79 12.81 5.67 4.88
CA LEU A 79 11.87 4.55 4.79
C LEU A 79 12.09 3.52 5.92
N PRO A 80 11.01 2.90 6.41
CA PRO A 80 11.10 1.82 7.38
C PRO A 80 11.89 0.62 6.86
N ASN A 81 12.55 -0.10 7.77
CA ASN A 81 13.39 -1.24 7.42
C ASN A 81 12.59 -2.36 6.76
N GLU A 82 11.33 -2.55 7.15
CA GLU A 82 10.44 -3.54 6.57
C GLU A 82 10.27 -3.32 5.06
N ILE A 83 10.14 -2.06 4.62
CA ILE A 83 10.05 -1.69 3.20
C ILE A 83 11.40 -1.83 2.51
N LYS A 84 12.48 -1.35 3.13
CA LYS A 84 13.84 -1.48 2.58
C LYS A 84 14.21 -2.94 2.33
N ASN A 85 13.83 -3.85 3.21
CA ASN A 85 14.12 -5.27 3.11
C ASN A 85 13.43 -5.96 1.93
N ILE A 86 12.27 -5.43 1.49
CA ILE A 86 11.48 -6.00 0.38
C ILE A 86 11.54 -5.13 -0.88
N TRP A 87 12.39 -4.10 -0.89
CA TRP A 87 12.45 -3.10 -1.96
C TRP A 87 12.54 -3.69 -3.36
N TRP A 88 13.30 -4.78 -3.51
CA TRP A 88 13.52 -5.49 -4.76
C TRP A 88 12.30 -6.28 -5.28
N CYS A 89 11.32 -6.54 -4.42
CA CYS A 89 10.15 -7.37 -4.71
C CYS A 89 8.85 -6.56 -4.81
N ILE A 90 8.86 -5.28 -4.41
CA ILE A 90 7.67 -4.43 -4.39
C ILE A 90 7.62 -3.44 -5.53
N GLU A 91 6.39 -3.13 -5.94
CA GLU A 91 6.13 -2.03 -6.86
C GLU A 91 6.14 -0.70 -6.09
N HIS A 92 6.91 0.26 -6.59
CA HIS A 92 7.00 1.57 -5.97
C HIS A 92 7.08 2.71 -7.01
N CYS A 93 6.57 3.88 -6.63
CA CYS A 93 6.67 5.09 -7.42
C CYS A 93 6.68 6.34 -6.53
N ARG A 94 7.29 7.42 -7.02
CA ARG A 94 7.11 8.75 -6.45
C ARG A 94 5.89 9.39 -7.07
N TRP A 95 5.06 10.03 -6.25
CA TRP A 95 4.01 10.94 -6.71
C TRP A 95 4.66 12.20 -7.31
N PRO A 96 4.15 12.77 -8.43
CA PRO A 96 4.77 13.95 -9.00
C PRO A 96 4.38 15.17 -8.18
N GLU A 97 5.24 16.18 -8.12
CA GLU A 97 4.88 17.47 -7.50
C GLU A 97 4.07 18.37 -8.44
N ASP A 98 4.22 18.15 -9.75
CA ASP A 98 3.55 18.91 -10.79
C ASP A 98 2.37 18.12 -11.37
N GLU A 99 1.19 18.75 -11.39
CA GLU A 99 -0.09 18.19 -11.87
C GLU A 99 -0.01 17.74 -13.34
N THR A 100 0.96 18.25 -14.10
CA THR A 100 1.22 17.90 -15.50
C THR A 100 1.52 16.40 -15.71
N ASN A 101 1.80 15.64 -14.65
CA ASN A 101 2.24 14.24 -14.71
C ASN A 101 1.28 13.23 -14.06
N ASP A 102 0.08 13.68 -13.68
CA ASP A 102 -0.91 12.83 -13.00
C ASP A 102 -1.35 11.64 -13.85
N GLU A 103 -1.62 11.85 -15.15
CA GLU A 103 -2.05 10.77 -16.06
C GLU A 103 -1.01 9.64 -16.17
N ILE A 104 0.27 10.00 -16.17
CA ILE A 104 1.38 9.04 -16.29
C ILE A 104 1.43 8.17 -15.02
N ILE A 105 1.28 8.78 -13.84
CA ILE A 105 1.33 8.04 -12.59
C ILE A 105 0.06 7.23 -12.36
N LEU A 106 -1.12 7.77 -12.70
CA LEU A 106 -2.36 7.01 -12.69
C LEU A 106 -2.29 5.81 -13.64
N SER A 107 -1.72 5.96 -14.83
CA SER A 107 -1.49 4.86 -15.78
C SER A 107 -0.56 3.79 -15.20
N LYS A 108 0.56 4.21 -14.60
CA LYS A 108 1.50 3.29 -13.91
C LYS A 108 0.82 2.53 -12.78
N LEU A 109 0.09 3.22 -11.90
CA LEU A 109 -0.65 2.60 -10.80
C LEU A 109 -1.71 1.65 -11.31
N CYS A 110 -2.44 2.01 -12.36
CA CYS A 110 -3.40 1.12 -13.00
C CYS A 110 -2.74 -0.18 -13.47
N ASN A 111 -1.54 -0.12 -14.03
CA ASN A 111 -0.82 -1.32 -14.48
C ASN A 111 -0.35 -2.16 -13.29
N VAL A 112 0.27 -1.54 -12.29
CA VAL A 112 0.71 -2.21 -11.05
C VAL A 112 -0.46 -2.92 -10.35
N LEU A 113 -1.63 -2.29 -10.27
CA LEU A 113 -2.81 -2.85 -9.62
C LEU A 113 -3.54 -3.91 -10.47
N LYS A 114 -3.27 -3.97 -11.79
CA LYS A 114 -3.77 -5.01 -12.70
C LYS A 114 -2.95 -6.29 -12.68
N ILE A 115 -1.65 -6.20 -12.43
CA ILE A 115 -0.76 -7.38 -12.44
C ILE A 115 -1.25 -8.36 -11.38
N SER A 116 -1.76 -9.51 -11.85
CA SER A 116 -1.97 -10.68 -11.01
C SER A 116 -0.59 -11.15 -10.57
N ASN A 117 -0.37 -11.26 -9.26
CA ASN A 117 0.79 -11.97 -8.74
C ASN A 117 0.61 -13.44 -9.13
N ILE A 118 1.14 -13.84 -10.28
CA ILE A 118 1.25 -15.25 -10.65
C ILE A 118 2.36 -15.77 -9.75
N ILE A 119 1.95 -16.60 -8.80
CA ILE A 119 2.86 -17.37 -7.95
C ILE A 119 3.41 -18.47 -8.87
N GLU A 120 4.71 -18.45 -9.15
CA GLU A 120 5.46 -19.67 -9.53
C GLU A 120 5.72 -20.52 -8.28
#